data_AF-A0A0T2IDL9-F1
#
_entry.id   AF-A0A0T2IDL9-F1
#
_cell.length_a   1.000
_cell.length_b   1.000
_cell.length_c   1.000
_cell.angle_alpha   90.00
_cell.angle_beta   90.00
_cell.angle_gamma   90.00
#
_symmetry.space_group_name_H-M   'P 1'
#
loop_
_entity.id
_entity.type
_entity.pdbx_description
1 polymer ?
#
loop_
_entity_poly.entity_id
_entity_poly.type
_entity_poly.pdbx_seq_one_letter_code
_entity_poly.pdbx_strand_id
1 'polypeptide(L)'
;MSILNTFVLAEVFSDEPDDLLPFGQLLNDRVLVVALNELGADQEAKNALVALFLNMYYEYMLELPKWPYRGANPQLRRLNSFLLVDEATNIMRYQFPVLMDLMLQGREFGVGVILSSQYLSHFKEGDTNYGQPLLTWFIHKVPSVALKDLVSLGLNRATAEQAAEISRLPVHHALYSSLGFPGRFMRGLPFYELEA
;
A
#
# COMPACT_ATOMS: atom_id res chain seq x y z
N MET A 1 3.12 19.41 18.38
CA MET A 1 1.85 20.10 18.11
C MET A 1 1.04 19.18 17.24
N SER A 2 -0.17 18.83 17.69
CA SER A 2 -1.00 17.80 17.07
C SER A 2 -1.34 18.18 15.63
N ILE A 3 -1.24 17.23 14.70
CA ILE A 3 -1.75 17.32 13.32
C ILE A 3 -3.18 17.89 13.28
N LEU A 4 -3.97 17.67 14.34
CA LEU A 4 -5.32 18.23 14.51
C LEU A 4 -5.34 19.76 14.56
N ASN A 5 -4.31 20.43 15.07
CA ASN A 5 -4.31 21.90 15.14
C ASN A 5 -4.32 22.52 13.74
N THR A 6 -3.64 21.91 12.77
CA THR A 6 -3.65 22.37 11.38
C THR A 6 -5.07 22.31 10.80
N PHE A 7 -5.80 21.23 11.07
CA PHE A 7 -7.18 21.06 10.60
C PHE A 7 -8.18 21.98 11.28
N VAL A 8 -8.04 22.17 12.59
CA VAL A 8 -8.90 23.07 13.36
C VAL A 8 -8.70 24.51 12.89
N LEU A 9 -7.45 24.96 12.70
CA LEU A 9 -7.15 26.30 12.20
C LEU A 9 -7.63 26.54 10.76
N ALA A 10 -7.72 25.46 9.96
CA ALA A 10 -8.21 25.52 8.59
C ALA A 10 -9.74 25.29 8.47
N GLU A 11 -10.46 25.19 9.59
CA GLU A 11 -11.93 25.00 9.64
C GLU A 11 -12.41 23.83 8.75
N VAL A 12 -11.65 22.73 8.73
CA VAL A 12 -11.92 21.58 7.85
C VAL A 12 -13.07 20.70 8.37
N PHE A 13 -13.35 20.75 9.67
CA PHE A 13 -14.40 19.95 10.30
C PHE A 13 -15.73 20.72 10.35
N SER A 14 -16.85 20.01 10.15
CA SER A 14 -18.18 20.60 10.37
C SER A 14 -18.39 20.86 11.86
N ASP A 15 -18.98 22.01 12.18
CA ASP A 15 -19.44 22.35 13.53
C ASP A 15 -20.71 21.58 13.91
N GLU A 16 -21.43 21.02 12.93
CA GLU A 16 -22.67 20.26 13.12
C GLU A 16 -22.36 18.76 13.27
N PRO A 17 -22.61 18.14 14.45
CA PRO A 17 -22.28 16.74 14.69
C PRO A 17 -23.01 15.76 13.76
N ASP A 18 -24.19 16.14 13.27
CA ASP A 18 -25.02 15.31 12.38
C ASP A 18 -24.44 15.20 10.95
N ASP A 19 -23.51 16.08 10.58
CA ASP A 19 -22.76 15.99 9.33
C ASP A 19 -21.58 14.99 9.41
N LEU A 20 -21.24 14.54 10.63
CA LEU A 20 -20.08 13.68 10.88
C LEU A 20 -20.48 12.21 10.83
N LEU A 21 -19.66 11.42 10.14
CA LEU A 21 -19.81 9.96 10.08
C LEU A 21 -18.67 9.27 10.83
N PRO A 22 -18.96 8.21 11.61
CA PRO A 22 -17.92 7.34 12.13
C PRO A 22 -17.10 6.74 10.99
N PHE A 23 -15.78 6.66 11.18
CA PHE A 23 -14.86 6.20 10.12
C PHE A 23 -15.19 4.79 9.61
N GLY A 24 -15.60 3.88 10.50
CA GLY A 24 -16.05 2.54 10.10
C GLY A 24 -17.27 2.56 9.17
N GLN A 25 -18.21 3.51 9.36
CA GLN A 25 -19.37 3.66 8.47
C GLN A 25 -18.97 4.23 7.09
N LEU A 26 -17.95 5.08 7.05
CA LEU A 26 -17.39 5.61 5.81
C LEU A 26 -16.82 4.49 4.92
N LEU A 27 -16.21 3.47 5.54
CA LEU A 27 -15.56 2.35 4.84
C LEU A 27 -16.46 1.14 4.57
N ASN A 28 -17.54 0.97 5.33
CA ASN A 28 -18.33 -0.26 5.29
C ASN A 28 -18.93 -0.51 3.89
N ASP A 29 -18.60 -1.66 3.30
CA ASP A 29 -19.02 -2.11 1.96
C ASP A 29 -18.81 -1.07 0.84
N ARG A 30 -17.81 -0.20 1.00
CA ARG A 30 -17.51 0.90 0.07
C ARG A 30 -16.04 0.93 -0.32
N VAL A 31 -15.79 1.43 -1.52
CA VAL A 31 -14.46 1.84 -1.95
C VAL A 31 -14.33 3.35 -1.68
N LEU A 32 -13.54 3.71 -0.68
CA LEU A 32 -13.22 5.10 -0.40
C LEU A 32 -11.97 5.51 -1.18
N VAL A 33 -12.08 6.61 -1.93
CA VAL A 33 -10.96 7.21 -2.66
C VAL A 33 -10.69 8.59 -2.09
N VAL A 34 -9.48 8.81 -1.59
CA VAL A 34 -9.04 10.12 -1.11
C VAL A 34 -8.30 10.84 -2.23
N ALA A 35 -8.95 11.82 -2.85
CA ALA A 35 -8.40 12.59 -3.96
C ALA A 35 -7.41 13.67 -3.48
N LEU A 36 -6.17 13.28 -3.19
CA LEU A 36 -5.14 14.19 -2.65
C LEU A 36 -4.79 15.38 -3.59
N ASN A 37 -5.07 15.23 -4.87
CA ASN A 37 -4.90 16.28 -5.88
C ASN A 37 -5.93 17.41 -5.75
N GLU A 38 -7.10 17.15 -5.17
CA GLU A 38 -8.18 18.14 -5.05
C GLU A 38 -7.99 19.08 -3.84
N LEU A 39 -7.14 18.72 -2.89
CA LEU A 39 -6.90 19.46 -1.63
C LEU A 39 -6.04 20.72 -1.77
N GLY A 40 -5.98 21.34 -2.95
CA GLY A 40 -5.18 22.55 -3.19
C GLY A 40 -3.67 22.32 -3.29
N ALA A 41 -2.87 23.39 -3.24
CA ALA A 41 -1.41 23.33 -3.41
C ALA A 41 -0.62 23.15 -2.10
N ASP A 42 -1.28 23.20 -0.94
CA ASP A 42 -0.60 23.11 0.36
C ASP A 42 -0.19 21.66 0.67
N GLN A 43 1.11 21.41 0.59
CA GLN A 43 1.67 20.10 0.87
C GLN A 43 1.58 19.73 2.36
N GLU A 44 1.63 20.69 3.28
CA GLU A 44 1.54 20.41 4.72
C GLU A 44 0.15 19.91 5.09
N ALA A 45 -0.90 20.59 4.61
CA ALA A 45 -2.29 20.16 4.81
C ALA A 45 -2.55 18.76 4.23
N LYS A 46 -2.02 18.44 3.04
CA LYS A 46 -2.13 17.10 2.45
C LYS A 46 -1.46 16.03 3.30
N ASN A 47 -0.26 16.31 3.80
CA ASN A 47 0.49 15.36 4.62
C ASN A 47 -0.21 15.12 5.96
N ALA A 48 -0.71 16.19 6.57
CA ALA A 48 -1.54 16.12 7.76
C ALA A 48 -2.76 15.21 7.51
N LEU A 49 -3.36 15.29 6.31
CA LEU A 49 -4.60 14.57 6.02
C LEU A 49 -4.33 13.10 5.84
N VAL A 50 -3.29 12.78 5.07
CA VAL A 50 -2.80 11.40 4.92
C VAL A 50 -2.50 10.80 6.29
N ALA A 51 -1.76 11.51 7.14
CA ALA A 51 -1.45 11.02 8.48
C ALA A 51 -2.70 10.79 9.32
N LEU A 52 -3.67 11.71 9.29
CA LEU A 52 -4.96 11.55 9.98
C LEU A 52 -5.68 10.29 9.48
N PHE A 53 -5.86 10.14 8.16
CA PHE A 53 -6.53 8.98 7.57
C PHE A 53 -5.83 7.67 7.89
N LEU A 54 -4.49 7.62 7.86
CA LEU A 54 -3.75 6.41 8.22
C LEU A 54 -3.95 6.03 9.69
N ASN A 55 -3.98 7.01 10.61
CA ASN A 55 -4.25 6.77 12.02
C ASN A 55 -5.69 6.28 12.24
N MET A 56 -6.68 6.93 11.63
CA MET A 56 -8.08 6.49 11.71
C MET A 56 -8.27 5.09 11.11
N TYR A 57 -7.56 4.78 10.02
CA TYR A 57 -7.58 3.45 9.41
C TYR A 57 -6.93 2.38 10.28
N TYR A 58 -5.87 2.73 11.00
CA TYR A 58 -5.24 1.85 11.98
C TYR A 58 -6.17 1.58 13.17
N GLU A 59 -6.83 2.60 13.72
CA GLU A 59 -7.83 2.42 14.78
C GLU A 59 -9.00 1.53 14.33
N TYR A 60 -9.55 1.81 13.14
CA TYR A 60 -10.56 0.96 12.52
C TYR A 60 -10.09 -0.50 12.37
N MET A 61 -8.84 -0.72 11.95
CA MET A 61 -8.27 -2.07 11.86
C MET A 61 -8.30 -2.79 13.21
N LEU A 62 -7.98 -2.11 14.31
CA LEU A 62 -7.94 -2.72 15.64
C LEU A 62 -9.34 -3.13 16.14
N GLU A 63 -10.39 -2.45 15.68
CA GLU A 63 -11.79 -2.75 15.99
C GLU A 63 -12.37 -3.90 15.13
N LEU A 64 -11.69 -4.28 14.04
CA LEU A 64 -12.17 -5.34 13.16
C LEU A 64 -12.25 -6.70 13.89
N PRO A 65 -13.30 -7.50 13.62
CA PRO A 65 -13.40 -8.83 14.18
C PRO A 65 -12.24 -9.73 13.74
N LYS A 66 -11.56 -10.34 14.72
CA LYS A 66 -10.48 -11.31 14.49
C LYS A 66 -11.05 -12.67 14.10
N TRP A 67 -11.18 -12.91 12.80
CA TRP A 67 -11.66 -14.20 12.30
C TRP A 67 -10.64 -15.34 12.54
N PRO A 68 -11.10 -16.56 12.85
CA PRO A 68 -10.23 -17.73 12.94
C PRO A 68 -9.47 -17.96 11.64
N TYR A 69 -8.22 -18.44 11.77
CA TYR A 69 -7.46 -18.94 10.62
C TYR A 69 -8.15 -20.16 10.01
N ARG A 70 -8.03 -20.34 8.68
CA ARG A 70 -8.54 -21.54 7.98
C ARG A 70 -7.38 -22.35 7.40
N GLY A 71 -7.39 -23.66 7.60
CA GLY A 71 -6.32 -24.54 7.12
C GLY A 71 -5.04 -24.45 7.96
N ALA A 72 -4.12 -25.39 7.71
CA ALA A 72 -2.84 -25.49 8.42
C ALA A 72 -1.63 -25.24 7.50
N ASN A 73 -1.72 -25.64 6.22
CA ASN A 73 -0.65 -25.43 5.24
C ASN A 73 -1.22 -25.37 3.81
N PRO A 74 -1.46 -24.18 3.23
CA PRO A 74 -1.26 -22.86 3.85
C PRO A 74 -2.30 -22.55 4.92
N GLN A 75 -1.91 -21.73 5.90
CA GLN A 75 -2.82 -21.11 6.84
C GLN A 75 -3.42 -19.85 6.20
N LEU A 76 -4.73 -19.88 5.95
CA LEU A 76 -5.47 -18.79 5.29
C LEU A 76 -6.01 -17.80 6.32
N ARG A 77 -5.99 -16.52 5.94
CA ARG A 77 -6.55 -15.40 6.68
C ARG A 77 -7.68 -14.77 5.86
N ARG A 78 -8.82 -14.49 6.50
CA ARG A 78 -9.89 -13.73 5.86
C ARG A 78 -9.40 -12.31 5.60
N LEU A 79 -9.63 -11.82 4.38
CA LEU A 79 -9.43 -10.43 4.03
C LEU A 79 -10.67 -9.63 4.42
N ASN A 80 -10.47 -8.58 5.18
CA ASN A 80 -11.50 -7.66 5.66
C ASN A 80 -11.42 -6.32 4.93
N SER A 81 -10.22 -5.81 4.68
CA SER A 81 -10.02 -4.51 4.02
C SER A 81 -8.64 -4.40 3.38
N PHE A 82 -8.47 -3.46 2.45
CA PHE A 82 -7.20 -3.11 1.84
C PHE A 82 -6.96 -1.60 1.89
N LEU A 83 -5.74 -1.22 2.23
CA LEU A 83 -5.22 0.13 2.00
C LEU A 83 -4.39 0.10 0.73
N LEU A 84 -4.82 0.82 -0.30
CA LEU A 84 -4.05 1.03 -1.53
C LEU A 84 -3.48 2.44 -1.50
N VAL A 85 -2.15 2.53 -1.62
CA VAL A 85 -1.45 3.80 -1.82
C VAL A 85 -0.85 3.81 -3.21
N ASP A 86 -1.42 4.65 -4.07
CA ASP A 86 -0.82 4.95 -5.35
C ASP A 86 0.29 6.00 -5.21
N GLU A 87 1.33 5.86 -6.05
CA GLU A 87 2.58 6.61 -5.96
C GLU A 87 3.09 6.78 -4.51
N ALA A 88 3.29 5.66 -3.84
CA ALA A 88 3.62 5.56 -2.42
C ALA A 88 4.90 6.31 -2.03
N THR A 89 5.80 6.64 -2.97
CA THR A 89 6.94 7.55 -2.69
C THR A 89 6.49 8.91 -2.14
N ASN A 90 5.29 9.38 -2.52
CA ASN A 90 4.72 10.61 -2.00
C ASN A 90 4.41 10.54 -0.51
N ILE A 91 4.19 9.34 0.04
CA ILE A 91 3.81 9.14 1.45
C ILE A 91 4.98 8.56 2.25
N MET A 92 5.73 7.60 1.69
CA MET A 92 6.86 6.93 2.33
C MET A 92 7.97 7.89 2.73
N ARG A 93 8.17 8.99 1.97
CA ARG A 93 9.13 10.07 2.27
C ARG A 93 8.93 10.71 3.64
N TYR A 94 7.70 10.65 4.17
CA TYR A 94 7.36 11.24 5.47
C TYR A 94 7.55 10.27 6.63
N GLN A 95 7.87 9.00 6.35
CA GLN A 95 8.20 8.01 7.36
C GLN A 95 7.13 7.85 8.46
N PHE A 96 5.85 7.91 8.08
CA PHE A 96 4.74 7.75 9.02
C PHE A 96 4.81 6.39 9.73
N PRO A 97 4.98 6.35 11.07
CA PRO A 97 5.10 5.08 11.81
C PRO A 97 3.88 4.18 11.61
N VAL A 98 2.69 4.78 11.58
CA VAL A 98 1.42 4.07 11.40
C VAL A 98 1.34 3.28 10.09
N LEU A 99 2.00 3.74 9.01
CA LEU A 99 2.05 2.97 7.76
C LEU A 99 2.81 1.66 7.97
N MET A 100 3.92 1.70 8.71
CA MET A 100 4.69 0.50 9.04
C MET A 100 3.90 -0.42 9.99
N ASP A 101 3.19 0.14 10.98
CA ASP A 101 2.34 -0.64 11.88
C ASP A 101 1.23 -1.39 11.13
N LEU A 102 0.57 -0.73 10.17
CA LEU A 102 -0.41 -1.35 9.28
C LEU A 102 0.18 -2.52 8.50
N MET A 103 1.39 -2.37 7.95
CA MET A 103 2.06 -3.42 7.18
C MET A 103 2.46 -4.62 8.05
N LEU A 104 2.92 -4.38 9.28
CA LEU A 104 3.39 -5.44 10.18
C LEU A 104 2.25 -6.16 10.91
N GLN A 105 1.20 -5.43 11.31
CA GLN A 105 0.12 -5.95 12.14
C GLN A 105 -1.13 -6.34 11.35
N GLY A 106 -1.32 -5.81 10.14
CA GLY A 106 -2.54 -5.97 9.34
C GLY A 106 -2.95 -7.42 9.09
N ARG A 107 -1.99 -8.35 9.00
CA ARG A 107 -2.26 -9.79 8.84
C ARG A 107 -3.13 -10.37 9.96
N GLU A 108 -2.98 -9.90 11.19
CA GLU A 108 -3.79 -10.39 12.31
C GLU A 108 -5.29 -10.07 12.10
N PHE A 109 -5.57 -8.88 11.58
CA PHE A 109 -6.90 -8.32 11.40
C PHE A 109 -7.46 -8.50 9.98
N GLY A 110 -6.74 -9.19 9.09
CA GLY A 110 -7.17 -9.35 7.70
C GLY A 110 -7.10 -8.07 6.88
N VAL A 111 -6.23 -7.13 7.26
CA VAL A 111 -5.98 -5.89 6.54
C VAL A 111 -4.71 -6.02 5.71
N GLY A 112 -4.83 -5.78 4.41
CA GLY A 112 -3.69 -5.73 3.49
C GLY A 112 -3.28 -4.30 3.15
N VAL A 113 -2.00 -4.11 2.85
CA VAL A 113 -1.47 -2.86 2.31
C VAL A 113 -0.91 -3.13 0.92
N ILE A 114 -1.28 -2.32 -0.06
CA ILE A 114 -0.78 -2.34 -1.42
C ILE A 114 -0.12 -1.00 -1.69
N LEU A 115 1.16 -1.04 -2.08
CA LEU A 115 1.96 0.14 -2.39
C LEU A 115 2.38 0.08 -3.86
N SER A 116 2.09 1.15 -4.60
CA SER A 116 2.49 1.32 -6.00
C SER A 116 3.56 2.41 -6.09
N SER A 117 4.64 2.18 -6.84
CA SER A 117 5.61 3.24 -7.17
C SER A 117 6.43 2.90 -8.41
N GLN A 118 7.01 3.94 -9.03
CA GLN A 118 7.74 3.82 -10.30
C GLN A 118 9.12 3.19 -10.18
N TYR A 119 9.83 3.43 -9.07
CA TYR A 119 11.21 2.96 -8.90
C TYR A 119 11.34 2.06 -7.68
N LEU A 120 12.11 0.99 -7.81
CA LEU A 120 12.39 0.05 -6.72
C LEU A 120 13.07 0.74 -5.53
N SER A 121 13.91 1.75 -5.78
CA SER A 121 14.58 2.53 -4.75
C SER A 121 13.62 3.32 -3.85
N HIS A 122 12.42 3.63 -4.32
CA HIS A 122 11.43 4.39 -3.52
C HIS A 122 10.94 3.64 -2.28
N PHE A 123 11.07 2.31 -2.25
CA PHE A 123 10.69 1.50 -1.10
C PHE A 123 11.69 1.58 0.06
N LYS A 124 12.80 2.32 -0.11
CA LYS A 124 13.77 2.60 0.94
C LYS A 124 13.89 4.10 1.13
N GLU A 125 13.53 4.59 2.31
CA GLU A 125 13.61 5.99 2.70
C GLU A 125 14.41 6.11 3.99
N GLY A 126 15.55 6.81 3.95
CA GLY A 126 16.50 6.87 5.06
C GLY A 126 16.85 5.46 5.60
N ASP A 127 16.56 5.24 6.89
CA ASP A 127 16.76 3.96 7.58
C ASP A 127 15.57 2.99 7.45
N THR A 128 14.45 3.44 6.88
CA THR A 128 13.22 2.64 6.74
C THR A 128 13.20 1.91 5.40
N ASN A 129 13.07 0.58 5.46
CA ASN A 129 12.87 -0.26 4.27
C ASN A 129 11.44 -0.84 4.26
N TYR A 130 10.56 -0.20 3.48
CA TYR A 130 9.18 -0.66 3.27
C TYR A 130 9.09 -1.91 2.40
N GLY A 131 10.12 -2.23 1.62
CA GLY A 131 10.16 -3.46 0.82
C GLY A 131 10.25 -4.72 1.68
N GLN A 132 10.94 -4.65 2.82
CA GLN A 132 11.18 -5.80 3.70
C GLN A 132 9.89 -6.48 4.23
N PRO A 133 8.86 -5.75 4.72
CA PRO A 133 7.59 -6.36 5.12
C PRO A 133 6.70 -6.80 3.93
N LEU A 134 6.99 -6.39 2.70
CA LEU A 134 6.19 -6.76 1.52
C LEU A 134 6.55 -8.18 1.04
N LEU A 135 5.61 -9.10 1.22
CA LEU A 135 5.78 -10.51 0.87
C LEU A 135 5.26 -10.86 -0.53
N THR A 136 4.65 -9.91 -1.23
CA THR A 136 4.10 -10.10 -2.58
C THR A 136 4.50 -8.92 -3.46
N TRP A 137 5.01 -9.23 -4.65
CA TRP A 137 5.56 -8.29 -5.60
C TRP A 137 4.98 -8.54 -6.99
N PHE A 138 4.58 -7.45 -7.64
CA PHE A 138 4.33 -7.38 -9.07
C PHE A 138 5.32 -6.36 -9.64
N ILE A 139 6.36 -6.85 -10.32
CA ILE A 139 7.41 -5.99 -10.89
C ILE A 139 7.17 -5.89 -12.39
N HIS A 140 6.66 -4.73 -12.81
CA HIS A 140 6.55 -4.37 -14.22
C HIS A 140 7.92 -4.04 -14.82
N LYS A 141 7.94 -3.56 -16.06
CA LYS A 141 9.18 -3.16 -16.72
C LYS A 141 9.93 -2.10 -15.91
N VAL A 142 11.13 -2.46 -15.44
CA VAL A 142 12.08 -1.54 -14.81
C VAL A 142 13.35 -1.49 -15.66
N PRO A 143 13.62 -0.37 -16.36
CA PRO A 143 14.83 -0.25 -17.17
C PRO A 143 16.08 -0.43 -16.31
N SER A 144 17.06 -1.18 -16.83
CA SER A 144 18.37 -1.36 -16.21
C SER A 144 18.35 -1.95 -14.79
N VAL A 145 17.32 -2.75 -14.44
CA VAL A 145 17.28 -3.44 -13.15
C VAL A 145 18.34 -4.52 -13.07
N ALA A 146 19.06 -4.57 -11.96
CA ALA A 146 20.04 -5.61 -11.66
C ALA A 146 19.52 -6.58 -10.60
N LEU A 147 20.10 -7.77 -10.53
CA LEU A 147 19.77 -8.78 -9.52
C LEU A 147 19.87 -8.21 -8.09
N LYS A 148 20.88 -7.38 -7.81
CA LYS A 148 21.07 -6.74 -6.50
C LYS A 148 19.86 -5.89 -6.08
N ASP A 149 19.19 -5.25 -7.04
CA ASP A 149 18.05 -4.37 -6.75
C ASP A 149 16.86 -5.23 -6.31
N LEU A 150 16.62 -6.35 -6.99
CA LEU A 150 15.59 -7.32 -6.60
C LEU A 150 15.87 -7.94 -5.23
N VAL A 151 17.11 -8.34 -4.96
CA VAL A 151 17.51 -8.89 -3.66
C VAL A 151 17.33 -7.86 -2.55
N SER A 152 17.61 -6.57 -2.79
CA SER A 152 17.41 -5.50 -1.81
C SER A 152 15.96 -5.30 -1.37
N LEU A 153 15.00 -5.73 -2.20
CA LEU A 153 13.56 -5.74 -1.90
C LEU A 153 13.09 -6.99 -1.16
N GLY A 154 13.99 -7.93 -0.87
CA GLY A 154 13.66 -9.21 -0.25
C GLY A 154 13.36 -10.34 -1.23
N LEU A 155 13.53 -10.14 -2.54
CA LEU A 155 13.39 -11.18 -3.56
C LEU A 155 14.66 -12.04 -3.65
N ASN A 156 15.02 -12.69 -2.55
CA ASN A 156 16.28 -13.42 -2.39
C ASN A 156 16.46 -14.61 -3.35
N ARG A 157 15.37 -15.07 -3.98
CA ARG A 157 15.37 -16.17 -4.96
C ARG A 157 15.39 -15.68 -6.42
N ALA A 158 15.47 -14.37 -6.63
CA ALA A 158 15.53 -13.81 -7.97
C ALA A 158 16.84 -14.23 -8.68
N THR A 159 16.81 -14.31 -10.01
CA THR A 159 17.99 -14.61 -10.83
C THR A 159 18.40 -13.45 -11.73
N ALA A 160 19.63 -13.49 -12.26
CA ALA A 160 20.11 -12.48 -13.21
C ALA A 160 19.30 -12.51 -14.52
N GLU A 161 18.84 -13.69 -14.94
CA GLU A 161 17.97 -13.88 -16.10
C GLU A 161 16.62 -13.20 -15.87
N GLN A 162 16.02 -13.36 -14.68
CA GLN A 162 14.79 -12.67 -14.34
C GLN A 162 14.96 -11.15 -14.37
N ALA A 163 16.07 -10.61 -13.84
CA ALA A 163 16.35 -9.16 -13.93
C ALA A 163 16.49 -8.67 -15.38
N ALA A 164 17.17 -9.45 -16.23
CA ALA A 164 17.32 -9.14 -17.66
C ALA A 164 16.00 -9.22 -18.43
N GLU A 165 15.08 -10.11 -18.03
CA GLU A 165 13.74 -10.20 -18.60
C GLU A 165 12.84 -9.06 -18.14
N ILE A 166 12.85 -8.70 -16.84
CA ILE A 166 12.13 -7.53 -16.29
C ILE A 166 12.46 -6.26 -17.09
N SER A 167 13.74 -6.06 -17.42
CA SER A 167 14.20 -4.89 -18.19
C SER A 167 13.56 -4.76 -19.58
N ARG A 168 12.99 -5.85 -20.11
CA ARG A 168 12.45 -5.95 -21.48
C ARG A 168 10.96 -6.24 -21.53
N LEU A 169 10.27 -6.26 -20.39
CA LEU A 169 8.85 -6.62 -20.33
C LEU A 169 7.97 -5.72 -21.21
N PRO A 170 7.01 -6.30 -21.96
CA PRO A 170 5.97 -5.53 -22.63
C PRO A 170 5.01 -4.88 -21.63
N VAL A 171 4.18 -3.95 -22.13
CA VAL A 171 3.07 -3.38 -21.36
C VAL A 171 2.17 -4.52 -20.88
N HIS A 172 1.59 -4.34 -19.68
CA HIS A 172 0.76 -5.32 -18.98
C HIS A 172 1.48 -6.62 -18.57
N HIS A 173 2.80 -6.73 -18.71
CA HIS A 173 3.53 -7.87 -18.17
C HIS A 173 4.24 -7.51 -16.86
N ALA A 174 4.38 -8.50 -15.98
CA ALA A 174 5.07 -8.36 -14.71
C ALA A 174 5.72 -9.69 -14.29
N LEU A 175 6.80 -9.59 -13.52
CA LEU A 175 7.21 -10.68 -12.63
C LEU A 175 6.29 -10.66 -11.41
N TYR A 176 5.54 -11.74 -11.18
CA TYR A 176 4.83 -11.99 -9.93
C TYR A 176 5.70 -12.84 -9.02
N SER A 177 5.88 -12.44 -7.77
CA SER A 177 6.52 -13.24 -6.72
C SER A 177 5.77 -13.08 -5.40
N SER A 178 5.58 -14.16 -4.64
CA SER A 178 4.85 -14.11 -3.37
C SER A 178 5.29 -15.23 -2.42
N LEU A 179 5.39 -14.93 -1.12
CA LEU A 179 5.55 -15.93 -0.04
C LEU A 179 6.69 -16.95 -0.30
N GLY A 180 7.82 -16.48 -0.83
CA GLY A 180 8.99 -17.31 -1.14
C GLY A 180 8.87 -18.13 -2.44
N PHE A 181 7.81 -17.97 -3.22
CA PHE A 181 7.72 -18.47 -4.59
C PHE A 181 8.85 -17.86 -5.45
N PRO A 182 9.55 -18.63 -6.31
CA PRO A 182 10.65 -18.12 -7.16
C PRO A 182 10.22 -17.02 -8.15
N GLY A 183 8.91 -16.87 -8.34
CA GLY A 183 8.31 -15.91 -9.22
C GLY A 183 8.01 -16.48 -10.60
N ARG A 184 7.03 -15.90 -11.28
CA ARG A 184 6.66 -16.24 -12.65
C ARG A 184 6.34 -14.96 -13.41
N PHE A 185 6.71 -14.91 -14.68
CA PHE A 185 6.21 -13.87 -15.56
C PHE A 185 4.75 -14.11 -15.90
N MET A 186 3.97 -13.05 -15.88
CA MET A 186 2.55 -13.09 -16.21
C MET A 186 2.14 -11.86 -17.00
N ARG A 187 1.11 -12.03 -17.82
CA ARG A 187 0.38 -10.95 -18.48
C ARG A 187 -0.86 -10.63 -17.65
N GLY A 188 -0.96 -9.41 -17.18
CA GLY A 188 -2.21 -8.85 -16.67
C GLY A 188 -3.18 -8.66 -17.83
N LEU A 189 -4.45 -9.00 -17.61
CA LEU A 189 -5.51 -8.75 -18.57
C LEU A 189 -5.99 -7.31 -18.37
N PRO A 190 -5.69 -6.39 -19.31
CA PRO A 190 -6.11 -5.00 -19.16
C PRO A 190 -7.63 -4.88 -19.31
N PHE A 191 -8.21 -3.87 -18.65
CA PHE A 191 -9.66 -3.67 -18.63
C PHE A 191 -10.29 -3.56 -20.02
N TYR A 192 -9.61 -2.90 -20.97
CA TYR A 192 -10.10 -2.74 -22.34
C TYR A 192 -10.17 -4.05 -23.15
N GLU A 193 -9.60 -5.15 -22.65
CA GLU A 193 -9.71 -6.49 -23.26
C GLU A 193 -10.77 -7.36 -22.58
N LEU A 194 -11.39 -6.91 -21.48
CA LEU A 194 -12.40 -7.69 -20.75
C LEU A 194 -13.76 -7.77 -21.46
N GLU A 195 -13.98 -6.97 -22.50
CA GLU A 195 -15.24 -6.88 -23.25
C GLU A 195 -15.08 -7.16 -24.77
N ALA A 196 -14.10 -7.98 -25.15
CA ALA A 196 -13.94 -8.46 -26.53
C ALA A 196 -14.51 -9.87 -26.75
#